data_AF-A0A401X6S3-F1
#
_entry.id   AF-A0A401X6S3-F1
#
_cell.length_a   1.000
_cell.length_b   1.000
_cell.length_c   1.000
_cell.angle_alpha   90.00
_cell.angle_beta   90.00
_cell.angle_gamma   90.00
#
_symmetry.space_group_name_H-M   'P 1'
#
loop_
_entity.id
_entity.type
_entity.pdbx_description
1 polymer ?
#
loop_
_entity_poly.entity_id
_entity_poly.type
_entity_poly.pdbx_seq_one_letter_code
_entity_poly.pdbx_strand_id
1 'polypeptide(L)'
;MQSLFYGENETMANSQKVQLKTMQDILTLYPEAFDAEGNINLSNRPEIIELPLNMEVVRDLNIDGCTGLRALPEGLVVGQRLNARGCTSLKSLPNNFELPGTLILSGCTGITELPVGLDVEGGIYLDGCISLRSIPNDTRFGEILELTGCEGIEIPQDLLQKYAGFIVVPEGDYTVAPSEYPEREFSA
;
A
#
# COMPACT_ATOMS: atom_id res chain seq x y z
N MET A 1 -54.45 -2.99 -9.93
CA MET A 1 -53.20 -3.49 -10.55
C MET A 1 -52.47 -2.30 -11.14
N GLN A 2 -51.48 -1.77 -10.43
CA GLN A 2 -50.48 -0.90 -11.03
C GLN A 2 -49.10 -1.36 -10.58
N SER A 3 -48.26 -1.48 -11.59
CA SER A 3 -46.96 -2.14 -11.65
C SER A 3 -45.94 -1.56 -10.68
N LEU A 4 -45.18 -2.46 -10.06
CA LEU A 4 -43.86 -2.18 -9.52
C LEU A 4 -42.92 -1.88 -10.70
N PHE A 5 -42.16 -0.79 -10.61
CA PHE A 5 -40.84 -0.70 -11.25
C PHE A 5 -39.85 -0.37 -10.14
N TYR A 6 -39.08 -1.38 -9.75
CA TYR A 6 -37.80 -1.22 -9.08
C TYR A 6 -36.87 -0.50 -10.07
N GLY A 7 -36.45 0.71 -9.72
CA GLY A 7 -35.28 1.35 -10.32
C GLY A 7 -34.07 0.99 -9.48
N GLU A 8 -33.36 -0.05 -9.89
CA GLU A 8 -32.00 -0.33 -9.43
C GLU A 8 -31.03 0.74 -9.97
N ASN A 9 -30.05 1.05 -9.14
CA ASN A 9 -28.67 1.37 -9.49
C ASN A 9 -28.41 2.47 -10.54
N GLU A 10 -28.06 3.64 -10.03
CA GLU A 10 -26.79 4.31 -10.29
C GLU A 10 -26.89 5.68 -9.62
N THR A 11 -26.50 5.77 -8.34
CA THR A 11 -26.22 7.08 -7.76
C THR A 11 -25.03 7.62 -8.52
N MET A 12 -25.33 8.52 -9.44
CA MET A 12 -24.38 9.35 -10.16
C MET A 12 -23.28 9.80 -9.22
N ALA A 13 -22.04 9.37 -9.54
CA ALA A 13 -20.82 9.89 -8.96
C ALA A 13 -20.72 11.38 -9.30
N ASN A 14 -21.46 12.20 -8.56
CA ASN A 14 -21.19 13.62 -8.41
C ASN A 14 -20.03 13.76 -7.43
N SER A 15 -18.90 13.11 -7.71
CA SER A 15 -17.76 13.07 -6.78
C SER A 15 -16.81 14.20 -7.14
N GLN A 16 -17.12 15.38 -6.62
CA GLN A 16 -16.12 16.43 -6.50
C GLN A 16 -14.90 15.83 -5.79
N LYS A 17 -13.75 15.84 -6.47
CA LYS A 17 -12.49 15.35 -5.89
C LYS A 17 -12.20 16.10 -4.59
N VAL A 18 -11.83 15.36 -3.55
CA VAL A 18 -11.53 15.86 -2.21
C VAL A 18 -10.02 15.82 -1.99
N GLN A 19 -9.46 16.96 -1.63
CA GLN A 19 -8.07 17.07 -1.15
C GLN A 19 -8.12 17.36 0.34
N LEU A 20 -7.61 16.44 1.16
CA LEU A 20 -7.47 16.63 2.59
C LEU A 20 -6.08 17.24 2.82
N LYS A 21 -6.00 18.54 3.08
CA LYS A 21 -4.73 19.25 3.27
C LYS A 21 -4.26 19.20 4.72
N THR A 22 -5.19 19.05 5.65
CA THR A 22 -4.96 19.08 7.09
C THR A 22 -5.81 18.04 7.81
N MET A 23 -5.42 17.69 9.04
CA MET A 23 -6.25 16.87 9.93
C MET A 23 -7.62 17.50 10.19
N GLN A 24 -7.71 18.84 10.17
CA GLN A 24 -8.98 19.55 10.33
C GLN A 24 -9.93 19.30 9.15
N ASP A 25 -9.41 19.09 7.94
CA ASP A 25 -10.26 18.73 6.79
C ASP A 25 -10.91 17.37 7.01
N ILE A 26 -10.16 16.40 7.54
CA ILE A 26 -10.68 15.08 7.86
C ILE A 26 -11.75 15.18 8.95
N LEU A 27 -11.47 15.90 10.04
CA LEU A 27 -12.44 16.11 11.13
C LEU A 27 -13.73 16.81 10.67
N THR A 28 -13.63 17.67 9.67
CA THR A 28 -14.77 18.45 9.17
C THR A 28 -15.61 17.67 8.17
N LEU A 29 -14.96 16.93 7.25
CA LEU A 29 -15.63 16.20 6.18
C LEU A 29 -16.03 14.78 6.59
N TYR A 30 -15.25 14.15 7.47
CA TYR A 30 -15.39 12.76 7.88
C TYR A 30 -15.17 12.59 9.40
N PRO A 31 -15.96 13.27 10.26
CA PRO A 31 -15.80 13.19 11.72
C PRO A 31 -15.94 11.75 12.25
N GLU A 32 -16.71 10.90 11.55
CA GLU A 32 -16.90 9.48 11.87
C GLU A 32 -15.69 8.60 11.54
N ALA A 33 -14.67 9.13 10.87
CA ALA A 33 -13.47 8.36 10.54
C ALA A 33 -12.64 8.01 11.79
N PHE A 34 -12.80 8.74 12.90
CA PHE A 34 -11.98 8.58 14.10
C PHE A 34 -12.70 7.72 15.14
N ASP A 35 -11.99 6.76 15.72
CA ASP A 35 -12.48 5.98 16.87
C ASP A 35 -11.72 6.30 18.17
N ALA A 36 -12.18 5.72 19.28
CA ALA A 36 -11.63 5.95 20.61
C ALA A 36 -10.25 5.31 20.80
N GLU A 37 -9.89 4.35 19.95
CA GLU A 37 -8.63 3.64 19.97
C GLU A 37 -7.53 4.39 19.20
N GLY A 38 -7.89 5.41 18.43
CA GLY A 38 -6.95 6.22 17.64
C GLY A 38 -6.72 5.67 16.23
N ASN A 39 -7.68 4.90 15.71
CA ASN A 39 -7.71 4.53 14.30
C ASN A 39 -8.38 5.63 13.47
N ILE A 40 -8.02 5.68 12.18
CA ILE A 40 -8.64 6.55 11.19
C ILE A 40 -9.13 5.69 10.02
N ASN A 41 -10.44 5.68 9.77
CA ASN A 41 -11.08 4.93 8.71
C ASN A 41 -11.64 5.84 7.60
N LEU A 42 -10.84 5.98 6.54
CA LEU A 42 -11.14 6.66 5.30
C LEU A 42 -11.56 5.72 4.16
N SER A 43 -11.75 4.43 4.42
CA SER A 43 -12.04 3.45 3.37
C SER A 43 -13.27 3.79 2.50
N ASN A 44 -13.26 3.26 1.28
CA ASN A 44 -14.31 3.35 0.27
C ASN A 44 -14.70 4.79 -0.12
N ARG A 45 -13.71 5.68 -0.12
CA ARG A 45 -13.86 7.09 -0.52
C ARG A 45 -13.06 7.38 -1.79
N PRO A 46 -13.54 6.98 -2.98
CA PRO A 46 -12.83 7.15 -4.24
C PRO A 46 -12.66 8.63 -4.64
N GLU A 47 -13.40 9.54 -4.02
CA GLU A 47 -13.27 10.98 -4.20
C GLU A 47 -12.03 11.57 -3.54
N ILE A 48 -11.46 10.92 -2.52
CA ILE A 48 -10.23 11.38 -1.86
C ILE A 48 -9.06 11.16 -2.82
N ILE A 49 -8.40 12.26 -3.18
CA ILE A 49 -7.24 12.24 -4.09
C ILE A 49 -5.92 12.59 -3.41
N GLU A 50 -5.97 13.09 -2.17
CA GLU A 50 -4.81 13.56 -1.42
C GLU A 50 -5.09 13.51 0.09
N LEU A 51 -4.10 13.10 0.86
CA LEU A 51 -4.10 13.06 2.33
C LEU A 51 -3.19 14.17 2.91
N PRO A 52 -3.39 14.59 4.17
CA PRO A 52 -2.59 15.64 4.79
C PRO A 52 -1.12 15.29 4.89
N LEU A 53 -0.25 16.27 4.65
CA LEU A 53 1.19 16.14 4.95
C LEU A 53 1.40 15.99 6.46
N ASN A 54 2.43 15.23 6.85
CA ASN A 54 2.75 14.96 8.25
C ASN A 54 1.55 14.43 9.05
N MET A 55 0.70 13.63 8.39
CA MET A 55 -0.42 12.98 9.05
C MET A 55 0.09 11.94 10.04
N GLU A 56 -0.31 12.09 11.30
CA GLU A 56 0.03 11.13 12.36
C GLU A 56 -1.23 10.34 12.75
N VAL A 57 -1.14 9.01 12.69
CA VAL A 57 -2.19 8.07 13.06
C VAL A 57 -1.69 7.20 14.20
N VAL A 58 -2.39 7.24 15.33
CA VAL A 58 -1.95 6.60 16.58
C VAL A 58 -1.88 5.08 16.44
N ARG A 59 -2.83 4.48 15.71
CA ARG A 59 -2.91 3.02 15.53
C ARG A 59 -3.03 2.63 14.06
N ASP A 60 -4.26 2.49 13.57
CA ASP A 60 -4.51 1.96 12.24
C ASP A 60 -5.06 3.04 11.30
N LEU A 61 -4.48 3.16 10.11
CA LEU A 61 -5.02 3.94 9.00
C LEU A 61 -5.64 2.98 7.99
N ASN A 62 -6.95 3.10 7.77
CA ASN A 62 -7.66 2.35 6.74
C ASN A 62 -8.09 3.29 5.60
N ILE A 63 -7.47 3.15 4.45
CA ILE A 63 -7.78 3.83 3.18
C ILE A 63 -8.15 2.82 2.08
N ASP A 64 -8.52 1.58 2.44
CA ASP A 64 -8.99 0.55 1.52
C ASP A 64 -10.02 1.09 0.52
N GLY A 65 -9.85 0.81 -0.76
CA GLY A 65 -10.76 1.25 -1.82
C GLY A 65 -10.77 2.75 -2.11
N CYS A 66 -9.82 3.54 -1.58
CA CYS A 66 -9.62 4.94 -2.00
C CYS A 66 -8.98 5.01 -3.39
N THR A 67 -9.72 4.64 -4.43
CA THR A 67 -9.22 4.49 -5.80
C THR A 67 -8.83 5.81 -6.48
N GLY A 68 -9.18 6.96 -5.89
CA GLY A 68 -8.73 8.29 -6.34
C GLY A 68 -7.37 8.71 -5.77
N LEU A 69 -6.91 8.10 -4.68
CA LEU A 69 -5.68 8.47 -3.98
C LEU A 69 -4.47 8.13 -4.84
N ARG A 70 -3.54 9.07 -4.99
CA ARG A 70 -2.40 8.95 -5.92
C ARG A 70 -1.07 8.65 -5.26
N ALA A 71 -0.89 9.10 -4.03
CA ALA A 71 0.33 8.91 -3.25
C ALA A 71 -0.01 8.94 -1.77
N LEU A 72 0.77 8.24 -0.95
CA LEU A 72 0.81 8.52 0.48
C LEU A 72 1.58 9.84 0.73
N PRO A 73 1.18 10.66 1.71
CA PRO A 73 1.82 11.94 1.95
C PRO A 73 3.19 11.77 2.59
N GLU A 74 4.11 12.70 2.29
CA GLU A 74 5.38 12.82 3.01
C GLU A 74 5.12 13.10 4.51
N GLY A 75 5.94 12.48 5.36
CA GLY A 75 5.80 12.55 6.81
C GLY A 75 4.61 11.78 7.39
N LEU A 76 3.95 10.90 6.61
CA LEU A 76 2.94 10.00 7.15
C LEU A 76 3.54 9.09 8.24
N VAL A 77 2.97 9.13 9.43
CA VAL A 77 3.31 8.22 10.53
C VAL A 77 2.06 7.43 10.92
N VAL A 78 2.18 6.09 10.98
CA VAL A 78 1.11 5.18 11.39
C VAL A 78 1.64 4.25 12.45
N GLY A 79 0.96 4.16 13.59
CA GLY A 79 1.51 3.45 14.76
C GLY A 79 1.47 1.92 14.69
N GLN A 80 0.60 1.33 13.86
CA GLN A 80 0.42 -0.12 13.81
C GLN A 80 0.13 -0.63 12.38
N ARG A 81 -1.04 -0.34 11.80
CA ARG A 81 -1.43 -0.91 10.49
C ARG A 81 -1.80 0.16 9.49
N LEU A 82 -1.29 0.04 8.27
CA LEU A 82 -1.77 0.77 7.10
C LEU A 82 -2.46 -0.20 6.15
N ASN A 83 -3.77 -0.05 5.96
CA ASN A 83 -4.52 -0.76 4.94
C ASN A 83 -4.87 0.18 3.79
N ALA A 84 -4.24 -0.02 2.63
CA ALA A 84 -4.51 0.68 1.38
C ALA A 84 -4.88 -0.30 0.25
N ARG A 85 -5.45 -1.45 0.61
CA ARG A 85 -5.95 -2.44 -0.35
C ARG A 85 -6.81 -1.78 -1.43
N GLY A 86 -6.64 -2.21 -2.68
CA GLY A 86 -7.47 -1.74 -3.79
C GLY A 86 -7.37 -0.24 -4.12
N CYS A 87 -6.38 0.49 -3.61
CA CYS A 87 -6.07 1.85 -4.05
C CYS A 87 -5.43 1.84 -5.44
N THR A 88 -6.22 1.58 -6.48
CA THR A 88 -5.72 1.34 -7.85
C THR A 88 -5.04 2.53 -8.52
N SER A 89 -5.27 3.76 -8.06
CA SER A 89 -4.52 4.95 -8.54
C SER A 89 -3.28 5.29 -7.71
N LEU A 90 -3.02 4.57 -6.61
CA LEU A 90 -1.86 4.81 -5.75
C LEU A 90 -0.61 4.43 -6.53
N LYS A 91 0.32 5.38 -6.68
CA LYS A 91 1.53 5.19 -7.49
C LYS A 91 2.79 4.99 -6.67
N SER A 92 2.86 5.64 -5.52
CA SER A 92 4.07 5.69 -4.71
C SER A 92 3.76 5.88 -3.22
N LEU A 93 4.70 5.42 -2.41
CA LEU A 93 4.82 5.70 -0.98
C LEU A 93 5.98 6.69 -0.77
N PRO A 94 6.06 7.42 0.36
CA PRO A 94 7.19 8.30 0.66
C PRO A 94 8.50 7.49 0.80
N ASN A 95 9.63 8.14 0.53
CA ASN A 95 10.94 7.53 0.75
C ASN A 95 11.23 7.32 2.24
N ASN A 96 11.97 6.27 2.59
CA ASN A 96 12.24 5.88 3.99
C ASN A 96 10.94 5.71 4.79
N PHE A 97 9.93 5.10 4.18
CA PHE A 97 8.67 4.84 4.86
C PHE A 97 8.86 3.74 5.92
N GLU A 98 8.68 4.14 7.18
CA GLU A 98 8.78 3.25 8.35
C GLU A 98 7.37 2.94 8.88
N LEU A 99 7.09 1.66 9.17
CA LEU A 99 5.83 1.22 9.74
C LEU A 99 6.06 0.13 10.81
N PRO A 100 5.67 0.34 12.08
CA PRO A 100 5.86 -0.65 13.15
C PRO A 100 5.00 -1.92 13.07
N GLY A 101 4.09 -2.03 12.10
CA GLY A 101 3.24 -3.21 11.96
C GLY A 101 2.96 -3.55 10.52
N THR A 102 1.70 -3.75 10.13
CA THR A 102 1.36 -4.36 8.83
C THR A 102 1.05 -3.35 7.75
N LEU A 103 1.69 -3.50 6.59
CA LEU A 103 1.41 -2.75 5.36
C LEU A 103 0.60 -3.62 4.39
N ILE A 104 -0.62 -3.20 4.06
CA ILE A 104 -1.48 -3.89 3.08
C ILE A 104 -1.65 -3.00 1.85
N LEU A 105 -1.07 -3.43 0.73
CA LEU A 105 -1.15 -2.81 -0.59
C LEU A 105 -1.80 -3.74 -1.62
N SER A 106 -2.37 -4.87 -1.20
CA SER A 106 -3.01 -5.86 -2.07
C SER A 106 -3.94 -5.22 -3.10
N GLY A 107 -3.78 -5.57 -4.38
CA GLY A 107 -4.58 -5.04 -5.49
C GLY A 107 -4.31 -3.58 -5.85
N CYS A 108 -3.23 -2.95 -5.35
CA CYS A 108 -2.80 -1.63 -5.80
C CYS A 108 -2.12 -1.72 -7.17
N THR A 109 -2.93 -1.80 -8.23
CA THR A 109 -2.45 -1.97 -9.61
C THR A 109 -1.75 -0.73 -10.18
N GLY A 110 -1.79 0.42 -9.49
CA GLY A 110 -1.10 1.65 -9.89
C GLY A 110 0.34 1.76 -9.38
N ILE A 111 0.74 0.95 -8.39
CA ILE A 111 2.08 0.99 -7.82
C ILE A 111 3.03 0.31 -8.81
N THR A 112 4.05 1.05 -9.23
CA THR A 112 5.07 0.54 -10.16
C THR A 112 6.41 0.27 -9.48
N GLU A 113 6.66 0.93 -8.36
CA GLU A 113 7.88 0.85 -7.57
C GLU A 113 7.55 1.04 -6.08
N LEU A 114 8.32 0.39 -5.21
CA LEU A 114 8.34 0.66 -3.77
C LEU A 114 9.44 1.66 -3.44
N PRO A 115 9.31 2.44 -2.36
CA PRO A 115 10.31 3.43 -1.98
C PRO A 115 11.61 2.77 -1.53
N VAL A 116 12.73 3.45 -1.77
CA VAL A 116 14.00 3.13 -1.14
C VAL A 116 13.87 3.33 0.37
N GLY A 117 14.49 2.45 1.15
CA GLY A 117 14.43 2.49 2.61
C GLY A 117 13.07 2.08 3.19
N LEU A 118 12.25 1.31 2.46
CA LEU A 118 11.02 0.74 3.02
C LEU A 118 11.33 -0.18 4.20
N ASP A 119 10.80 0.13 5.37
CA ASP A 119 11.04 -0.60 6.62
C ASP A 119 9.73 -0.88 7.37
N VAL A 120 9.32 -2.14 7.42
CA VAL A 120 8.03 -2.54 7.99
C VAL A 120 8.25 -3.61 9.04
N GLU A 121 8.05 -3.35 10.34
CA GLU A 121 8.33 -4.37 11.37
C GLU A 121 7.40 -5.59 11.28
N GLY A 122 6.23 -5.46 10.65
CA GLY A 122 5.30 -6.57 10.40
C GLY A 122 5.39 -7.16 8.99
N GLY A 123 4.22 -7.60 8.48
CA GLY A 123 4.06 -8.11 7.12
C GLY A 123 3.79 -7.04 6.06
N ILE A 124 4.25 -7.28 4.85
CA ILE A 124 3.99 -6.49 3.64
C ILE A 124 3.17 -7.35 2.68
N TYR A 125 1.96 -6.92 2.37
CA TYR A 125 1.06 -7.61 1.44
C TYR A 125 0.94 -6.83 0.14
N LEU A 126 1.45 -7.40 -0.95
CA LEU A 126 1.45 -6.81 -2.29
C LEU A 126 0.69 -7.68 -3.30
N ASP A 127 -0.07 -8.69 -2.84
CA ASP A 127 -0.77 -9.62 -3.72
C ASP A 127 -1.62 -8.87 -4.76
N GLY A 128 -1.47 -9.24 -6.04
CA GLY A 128 -2.18 -8.60 -7.16
C GLY A 128 -1.70 -7.18 -7.51
N CYS A 129 -0.52 -6.73 -7.06
CA CYS A 129 0.12 -5.52 -7.56
C CYS A 129 0.77 -5.74 -8.93
N ILE A 130 -0.07 -5.95 -9.96
CA ILE A 130 0.36 -6.39 -11.31
C ILE A 130 1.31 -5.44 -12.05
N SER A 131 1.40 -4.17 -11.64
CA SER A 131 2.29 -3.18 -12.27
C SER A 131 3.63 -3.03 -11.55
N LEU A 132 3.80 -3.66 -10.39
CA LEU A 132 5.00 -3.56 -9.57
C LEU A 132 6.13 -4.32 -10.25
N ARG A 133 7.21 -3.62 -10.60
CA ARG A 133 8.28 -4.19 -11.44
C ARG A 133 9.41 -4.82 -10.65
N SER A 134 9.70 -4.31 -9.46
CA SER A 134 10.79 -4.82 -8.63
C SER A 134 10.59 -4.52 -7.15
N ILE A 135 11.30 -5.27 -6.32
CA ILE A 135 11.46 -4.99 -4.90
C ILE A 135 12.83 -4.33 -4.66
N PRO A 136 12.91 -3.20 -3.94
CA PRO A 136 14.20 -2.61 -3.54
C PRO A 136 15.02 -3.59 -2.69
N ASN A 137 16.32 -3.68 -2.94
CA ASN A 137 17.21 -4.61 -2.23
C ASN A 137 17.32 -4.31 -0.72
N ASP A 138 17.10 -3.06 -0.34
CA ASP A 138 17.14 -2.58 1.04
C ASP A 138 15.80 -2.70 1.77
N THR A 139 14.77 -3.29 1.15
CA THR A 139 13.46 -3.54 1.80
C THR A 139 13.65 -4.36 3.08
N ARG A 140 13.11 -3.85 4.19
CA ARG A 140 13.10 -4.55 5.48
C ARG A 140 11.67 -4.89 5.87
N PHE A 141 11.48 -6.14 6.30
CA PHE A 141 10.23 -6.60 6.86
C PHE A 141 10.47 -7.62 7.98
N GLY A 142 9.55 -7.71 8.96
CA GLY A 142 9.73 -8.59 10.12
C GLY A 142 8.95 -9.90 10.07
N GLU A 143 7.86 -9.98 9.31
CA GLU A 143 7.02 -11.20 9.25
C GLU A 143 7.00 -11.85 7.87
N ILE A 144 6.36 -11.24 6.88
CA ILE A 144 6.13 -11.85 5.57
C ILE A 144 6.14 -10.78 4.47
N LEU A 145 6.62 -11.17 3.29
CA LEU A 145 6.46 -10.42 2.05
C LEU A 145 5.63 -11.26 1.08
N GLU A 146 4.38 -10.86 0.84
CA GLU A 146 3.44 -11.57 -0.02
C GLU A 146 3.38 -10.93 -1.41
N LEU A 147 3.80 -11.66 -2.43
CA LEU A 147 3.93 -11.20 -3.83
C LEU A 147 3.04 -11.96 -4.80
N THR A 148 2.14 -12.82 -4.34
CA THR A 148 1.26 -13.61 -5.23
C THR A 148 0.53 -12.71 -6.24
N GLY A 149 0.64 -13.02 -7.53
CA GLY A 149 -0.01 -12.23 -8.59
C GLY A 149 0.70 -10.92 -8.96
N CYS A 150 1.91 -10.67 -8.45
CA CYS A 150 2.82 -9.66 -9.01
C CYS A 150 3.50 -10.22 -10.25
N GLU A 151 2.92 -10.01 -11.43
CA GLU A 151 3.40 -10.57 -12.69
C GLU A 151 4.73 -9.92 -13.15
N GLY A 152 5.72 -10.74 -13.47
CA GLY A 152 7.01 -10.30 -14.01
C GLY A 152 7.85 -9.48 -13.03
N ILE A 153 7.56 -9.59 -11.73
CA ILE A 153 8.30 -8.87 -10.69
C ILE A 153 9.75 -9.36 -10.60
N GLU A 154 10.69 -8.44 -10.51
CA GLU A 154 12.10 -8.75 -10.24
C GLU A 154 12.37 -8.70 -8.73
N ILE A 155 12.84 -9.81 -8.17
CA ILE A 155 13.16 -9.94 -6.75
C ILE A 155 14.69 -10.02 -6.58
N PRO A 156 15.31 -9.15 -5.76
CA PRO A 156 16.75 -9.22 -5.52
C PRO A 156 17.17 -10.55 -4.87
N GLN A 157 18.25 -11.15 -5.39
CA GLN A 157 18.81 -12.40 -4.85
C GLN A 157 19.21 -12.25 -3.37
N ASP A 158 19.77 -11.10 -2.98
CA ASP A 158 20.19 -10.87 -1.59
C ASP A 158 18.98 -10.82 -0.63
N LEU A 159 17.85 -10.28 -1.11
CA LEU A 159 16.60 -10.26 -0.35
C LEU A 159 16.04 -11.68 -0.15
N LEU A 160 16.05 -12.51 -1.21
CA LEU A 160 15.63 -13.91 -1.15
C LEU A 160 16.48 -14.73 -0.18
N GLN A 161 17.80 -14.49 -0.15
CA GLN A 161 18.69 -15.16 0.79
C GLN A 161 18.45 -14.71 2.23
N LYS A 162 18.34 -13.39 2.46
CA LYS A 162 18.18 -12.81 3.78
C LYS A 162 16.87 -13.22 4.45
N TYR A 163 15.78 -13.29 3.69
CA TYR A 163 14.44 -13.60 4.19
C TYR A 163 13.89 -14.93 3.65
N ALA A 164 14.76 -15.91 3.47
CA ALA A 164 14.38 -17.23 2.98
C ALA A 164 13.25 -17.84 3.83
N GLY A 165 12.15 -18.24 3.17
CA GLY A 165 10.97 -18.79 3.83
C GLY A 165 9.94 -17.75 4.33
N PHE A 166 10.26 -16.46 4.25
CA PHE A 166 9.35 -15.37 4.62
C PHE A 166 8.88 -14.55 3.40
N ILE A 167 9.32 -14.91 2.20
CA ILE A 167 8.85 -14.32 0.94
C ILE A 167 7.95 -15.35 0.25
N VAL A 168 6.69 -15.00 0.07
CA VAL A 168 5.75 -15.74 -0.78
C VAL A 168 5.86 -15.17 -2.19
N VAL A 169 6.54 -15.89 -3.06
CA VAL A 169 6.76 -15.51 -4.45
C VAL A 169 5.55 -15.89 -5.32
N PRO A 170 5.35 -15.23 -6.49
CA PRO A 170 4.35 -15.68 -7.46
C PRO A 170 4.56 -17.14 -7.87
N GLU A 171 3.49 -17.92 -8.03
CA GLU A 171 3.56 -19.28 -8.62
C GLU A 171 3.99 -19.27 -10.11
N GLY A 172 3.97 -18.10 -10.75
CA GLY A 172 4.24 -17.87 -12.18
C GLY A 172 5.49 -17.04 -12.48
N ASP A 173 5.34 -16.03 -13.34
CA ASP A 173 6.45 -15.23 -13.88
C ASP A 173 7.00 -14.24 -12.82
N TYR A 174 8.25 -14.47 -12.43
CA TYR A 174 9.09 -13.51 -11.70
C TYR A 174 10.55 -13.75 -12.11
N THR A 175 11.38 -12.72 -11.99
CA THR A 175 12.82 -12.83 -12.21
C THR A 175 13.58 -12.60 -10.92
N VAL A 176 14.83 -13.07 -10.88
CA VAL A 176 15.74 -12.86 -9.76
C VAL A 176 16.86 -11.94 -10.21
N ALA A 177 16.97 -10.76 -9.62
CA ALA A 177 18.08 -9.85 -9.86
C ALA A 177 19.36 -10.41 -9.21
N PRO A 178 20.52 -10.39 -9.89
CA PRO A 178 21.77 -10.89 -9.32
C PRO A 178 22.20 -10.09 -8.09
N SER A 179 22.96 -10.71 -7.19
CA SER A 179 23.56 -10.04 -6.03
C SER A 179 24.36 -8.80 -6.44
N GLU A 180 24.21 -7.71 -5.67
CA GLU A 180 25.03 -6.50 -5.86
C GLU A 180 26.48 -6.72 -5.40
N TYR A 181 26.72 -7.76 -4.59
CA TYR A 181 28.03 -8.14 -4.06
C TYR A 181 28.34 -9.60 -4.39
N PRO A 182 28.65 -9.94 -5.66
CA PRO A 182 29.02 -11.30 -6.02
C PRO A 182 30.24 -11.70 -5.18
N GLU A 183 30.13 -12.81 -4.42
CA GLU A 183 31.27 -13.36 -3.69
C GLU A 183 32.44 -13.48 -4.66
N ARG A 184 33.57 -12.84 -4.34
CA ARG A 184 34.76 -12.97 -5.18
C ARG A 184 35.13 -14.44 -5.17
N GLU A 185 34.99 -15.12 -6.31
CA GLU A 185 35.57 -16.44 -6.51
C GLU A 185 37.07 -16.32 -6.20
N PHE A 186 37.47 -16.78 -5.01
CA PHE A 186 38.87 -17.00 -4.71
C PHE A 186 39.30 -18.16 -5.61
N SER A 187 39.84 -17.81 -6.77
CA SER A 187 40.54 -18.75 -7.64
C SER A 187 41.74 -19.30 -6.84
N ALA A 188 41.82 -20.63 -6.77
CA ALA A 188 42.81 -21.40 -6.02
C ALA A 188 44.27 -21.06 -6.33
#